data_AF-A0A7C5F103-F1
#
_entry.id   AF-A0A7C5F103-F1
#
_cell.length_a   1.000
_cell.length_b   1.000
_cell.length_c   1.000
_cell.angle_alpha   90.00
_cell.angle_beta   90.00
_cell.angle_gamma   90.00
#
_symmetry.space_group_name_H-M   'P 1'
#
loop_
_entity.id
_entity.type
_entity.pdbx_description
1 polymer ?
#
loop_
_entity_poly.entity_id
_entity_poly.type
_entity_poly.pdbx_seq_one_letter_code
_entity_poly.pdbx_strand_id
1 'polypeptide(L)'
;MKNVIHSWWNLSALIINLVISLAVQLSVASAADPPCDKYPSAKQSRCAEIWKELNKVDGPLIAQFGLDQQKRRDEGKINAQQHLSENMSFIKQSTEKRIDRLRERMAKE
;
A
#
# COMPACT_ATOMS: atom_id res chain seq x y z
N MET A 1 7.02 -45.79 8.81
CA MET A 1 7.28 -44.48 9.45
C MET A 1 7.78 -43.40 8.47
N LYS A 2 8.78 -43.68 7.60
CA LYS A 2 9.33 -42.69 6.64
C LYS A 2 8.30 -42.08 5.65
N ASN A 3 7.33 -42.88 5.19
CA ASN A 3 6.28 -42.43 4.25
C ASN A 3 5.23 -41.51 4.92
N VAL A 4 4.97 -41.73 6.21
CA VAL A 4 4.07 -40.87 6.99
C VAL A 4 4.73 -39.51 7.20
N ILE A 5 6.02 -39.49 7.54
CA ILE A 5 6.78 -38.24 7.74
C ILE A 5 6.85 -37.41 6.45
N HIS A 6 7.10 -38.03 5.28
CA HIS A 6 7.08 -37.35 3.99
C HIS A 6 5.69 -36.80 3.63
N SER A 7 4.62 -37.56 3.91
CA SER A 7 3.25 -37.12 3.66
C SER A 7 2.89 -35.87 4.48
N TRP A 8 3.34 -35.82 5.74
CA TRP A 8 3.08 -34.68 6.63
C TRP A 8 3.87 -33.43 6.22
N TRP A 9 5.10 -33.61 5.73
CA TRP A 9 5.91 -32.53 5.16
C TRP A 9 5.26 -31.92 3.91
N ASN A 10 4.78 -32.77 2.99
CA ASN A 10 4.11 -32.31 1.78
C ASN A 10 2.79 -31.57 2.05
N LEU A 11 1.99 -32.07 3.01
CA LEU A 11 0.77 -31.39 3.46
C LEU A 11 1.07 -30.03 4.09
N SER A 12 2.12 -29.95 4.93
CA SER A 12 2.53 -28.70 5.57
C SER A 12 3.00 -27.67 4.54
N ALA A 13 3.80 -28.09 3.55
CA ALA A 13 4.30 -27.22 2.49
C ALA A 13 3.18 -26.67 1.58
N LEU A 14 2.14 -27.47 1.31
CA LEU A 14 0.96 -27.04 0.55
C LEU A 14 0.14 -25.99 1.31
N ILE A 15 -0.09 -26.21 2.62
CA ILE A 15 -0.82 -25.26 3.46
C ILE A 15 -0.07 -23.93 3.55
N ILE A 16 1.25 -23.97 3.74
CA ILE A 16 2.09 -22.77 3.80
C ILE A 16 2.03 -21.99 2.48
N ASN A 17 2.15 -22.67 1.33
CA ASN A 17 2.05 -22.01 0.02
C ASN A 17 0.65 -21.39 -0.23
N LEU A 18 -0.42 -22.06 0.21
CA LEU A 18 -1.78 -21.54 0.10
C LEU A 18 -1.97 -20.27 0.94
N VAL A 19 -1.48 -20.27 2.18
CA VAL A 19 -1.57 -19.11 3.09
C VAL A 19 -0.75 -17.93 2.55
N ILE A 20 0.46 -18.18 2.04
CA ILE A 20 1.30 -17.12 1.45
C ILE A 20 0.65 -16.53 0.19
N SER A 21 0.10 -17.36 -0.68
CA SER A 21 -0.56 -16.90 -1.91
C SER A 21 -1.81 -16.06 -1.61
N LEU A 22 -2.60 -16.44 -0.59
CA LEU A 22 -3.78 -15.69 -0.17
C LEU A 22 -3.41 -14.36 0.51
N ALA A 23 -2.34 -14.35 1.31
CA ALA A 23 -1.82 -13.12 1.94
C ALA A 23 -1.29 -12.12 0.89
N VAL A 24 -0.63 -12.60 -0.17
CA VAL A 24 -0.18 -11.75 -1.28
C VAL A 24 -1.38 -11.14 -2.02
N GLN A 25 -2.47 -11.89 -2.22
CA GLN A 25 -3.67 -11.36 -2.87
C GLN A 25 -4.41 -10.31 -2.03
N LEU A 26 -4.48 -10.45 -0.70
CA LEU A 26 -5.08 -9.45 0.18
C LEU A 26 -4.23 -8.16 0.31
N SER A 27 -2.91 -8.28 0.20
CA SER A 27 -1.99 -7.13 0.35
C SER A 27 -2.11 -6.06 -0.75
N VAL A 28 -2.83 -6.34 -1.84
CA VAL A 28 -3.05 -5.40 -2.96
C VAL A 28 -4.25 -4.46 -2.70
N ALA A 29 -5.05 -4.72 -1.66
CA ALA A 29 -6.28 -3.99 -1.37
C ALA A 29 -6.17 -3.12 -0.11
N SER A 30 -5.34 -2.08 -0.17
CA SER A 30 -5.39 -0.97 0.80
C SER A 30 -4.76 0.30 0.22
N ALA A 31 -5.06 0.63 -1.04
CA ALA A 31 -5.08 2.05 -1.39
C ALA A 31 -6.37 2.61 -0.78
N ALA A 32 -6.31 3.77 -0.14
CA ALA A 32 -7.52 4.51 0.21
C ALA A 32 -8.44 4.55 -1.02
N ASP A 33 -9.74 4.31 -0.83
CA ASP A 33 -10.70 4.28 -1.94
C ASP A 33 -10.50 5.52 -2.82
N PRO A 34 -10.45 5.34 -4.15
CA PRO A 34 -10.22 6.47 -5.03
C PRO A 34 -11.37 7.48 -4.84
N PRO A 35 -11.09 8.80 -4.72
CA PRO A 35 -12.13 9.81 -4.52
C PRO A 35 -12.88 10.11 -5.84
N CYS A 36 -13.37 9.05 -6.50
CA CYS A 36 -13.96 9.09 -7.83
C CYS A 36 -15.46 9.41 -7.83
N ASP A 37 -16.11 9.28 -6.68
CA ASP A 37 -17.51 9.68 -6.45
C ASP A 37 -17.78 11.15 -6.82
N LYS A 38 -16.74 11.99 -6.82
CA LYS A 38 -16.79 13.38 -7.26
C LYS A 38 -16.93 13.59 -8.77
N TYR A 39 -16.75 12.54 -9.58
CA TYR A 39 -16.86 12.60 -11.04
C TYR A 39 -18.15 11.92 -11.54
N PRO A 40 -18.70 12.35 -12.70
CA PRO A 40 -19.85 11.69 -13.32
C PRO A 40 -19.61 10.19 -13.51
N SER A 41 -20.65 9.36 -13.39
CA SER A 41 -20.54 7.90 -13.42
C SER A 41 -19.76 7.36 -14.63
N ALA A 42 -19.93 7.98 -15.81
CA ALA A 42 -19.21 7.61 -17.03
C ALA A 42 -17.67 7.77 -16.93
N LYS A 43 -17.18 8.60 -16.01
CA LYS A 43 -15.75 8.89 -15.80
C LYS A 43 -15.16 8.15 -14.59
N GLN A 44 -15.96 7.48 -13.78
CA GLN A 44 -15.49 6.86 -12.53
C GLN A 44 -14.52 5.71 -12.76
N SER A 45 -14.76 4.86 -13.77
CA SER A 45 -13.82 3.79 -14.14
C SER A 45 -12.45 4.36 -14.50
N ARG A 46 -12.44 5.44 -15.29
CA ARG A 46 -11.21 6.11 -15.71
C ARG A 46 -10.46 6.75 -14.55
N CYS A 47 -11.19 7.39 -13.64
CA CYS A 47 -10.64 7.91 -12.40
C CYS A 47 -10.00 6.81 -11.54
N ALA A 48 -10.62 5.64 -11.41
CA ALA A 48 -10.08 4.53 -10.64
C ALA A 48 -8.78 3.98 -11.24
N GLU A 49 -8.69 3.89 -12.57
CA GLU A 49 -7.45 3.52 -13.27
C GLU A 49 -6.32 4.52 -13.00
N ILE A 50 -6.60 5.82 -13.18
CA ILE A 50 -5.62 6.89 -12.93
C ILE A 50 -5.18 6.87 -11.46
N TRP A 51 -6.11 6.68 -10.52
CA TRP A 51 -5.78 6.56 -9.10
C TRP A 51 -4.84 5.39 -8.84
N LYS A 52 -5.11 4.22 -9.44
CA LYS A 52 -4.24 3.03 -9.31
C LYS A 52 -2.84 3.31 -9.84
N GLU A 53 -2.71 3.99 -10.98
CA GLU A 53 -1.41 4.39 -11.52
C GLU A 53 -0.67 5.35 -10.59
N LEU A 54 -1.34 6.38 -10.08
CA LEU A 54 -0.75 7.34 -9.17
C LEU A 54 -0.26 6.67 -7.87
N ASN A 55 -1.02 5.72 -7.32
CA ASN A 55 -0.60 4.96 -6.13
C ASN A 55 0.59 4.05 -6.41
N LYS A 56 0.73 3.48 -7.61
CA LYS A 56 1.93 2.71 -7.98
C LYS A 56 3.18 3.58 -7.99
N VAL A 57 3.06 4.85 -8.41
CA VAL A 57 4.18 5.80 -8.39
C VAL A 57 4.53 6.23 -6.97
N ASP A 58 3.53 6.52 -6.14
CA ASP A 58 3.75 7.01 -4.78
C ASP A 58 4.16 5.91 -3.78
N GLY A 59 3.74 4.67 -4.01
CA GLY A 59 3.94 3.54 -3.10
C GLY A 59 5.40 3.35 -2.64
N PRO A 60 6.38 3.28 -3.56
CA PRO A 60 7.80 3.18 -3.19
C PRO A 60 8.31 4.34 -2.34
N LEU A 61 7.87 5.57 -2.63
CA LEU A 61 8.27 6.76 -1.86
C LEU A 61 7.71 6.72 -0.43
N ILE A 62 6.45 6.31 -0.26
CA ILE A 62 5.82 6.16 1.06
C ILE A 62 6.50 5.04 1.86
N ALA A 63 6.80 3.91 1.22
CA ALA A 63 7.50 2.80 1.85
C ALA A 63 8.90 3.22 2.31
N GLN A 64 9.67 3.90 1.45
CA GLN A 64 11.01 4.38 1.80
C GLN A 64 10.97 5.36 2.97
N PHE A 65 10.04 6.32 2.96
CA PHE A 65 9.87 7.24 4.07
C PHE A 65 9.59 6.51 5.39
N GLY A 66 8.73 5.48 5.39
CA GLY A 66 8.45 4.67 6.57
C GLY A 66 9.70 3.92 7.09
N LEU A 67 10.50 3.36 6.19
CA LEU A 67 11.77 2.69 6.54
C LEU A 67 12.79 3.69 7.13
N ASP A 68 12.89 4.88 6.55
CA ASP A 68 13.80 5.93 7.04
C ASP A 68 13.37 6.43 8.42
N GLN A 69 12.07 6.58 8.65
CA GLN A 69 11.50 6.95 9.94
C GLN A 69 11.75 5.89 11.00
N GLN A 70 11.58 4.60 10.65
CA GLN A 70 11.89 3.47 11.53
C GLN A 70 13.37 3.48 11.93
N LYS A 71 14.27 3.59 10.93
CA LYS A 71 15.71 3.68 11.18
C LYS A 71 16.08 4.85 12.08
N ARG A 72 15.52 6.04 11.84
CA ARG A 72 15.78 7.22 12.69
C ARG A 72 15.33 7.00 14.13
N ARG A 73 14.21 6.29 14.35
CA ARG A 73 13.75 5.94 15.70
C ARG A 73 14.69 4.94 16.38
N ASP A 74 15.14 3.93 15.65
CA ASP A 74 16.06 2.90 16.16
C ASP A 74 17.45 3.47 16.48
N GLU A 75 17.89 4.47 15.72
CA GLU A 75 19.12 5.25 15.97
C GLU A 75 18.96 6.30 17.08
N GLY A 76 17.78 6.43 17.69
CA GLY A 76 17.50 7.42 18.74
C GLY A 76 17.45 8.88 18.25
N LYS A 77 17.39 9.12 16.93
CA LYS A 77 17.35 10.46 16.33
C LYS A 77 15.99 11.14 16.46
N ILE A 78 14.92 10.37 16.66
CA ILE A 78 13.57 10.86 16.92
C ILE A 78 12.91 10.04 18.02
N ASN A 79 12.10 10.70 18.84
CA ASN A 79 11.23 10.03 19.80
C ASN A 79 9.91 9.57 19.16
N ALA A 80 9.09 8.83 19.91
CA ALA A 80 7.82 8.31 19.43
C ALA A 80 6.84 9.42 18.99
N GLN A 81 6.82 10.55 19.68
CA GLN A 81 5.93 11.67 19.36
C GLN A 81 6.33 12.36 18.06
N GLN A 82 7.63 12.56 17.84
CA GLN A 82 8.17 13.10 16.60
C GLN A 82 7.89 12.15 15.44
N HIS A 83 8.12 10.85 15.61
CA HIS A 83 7.80 9.83 14.60
C HIS A 83 6.32 9.87 14.18
N LEU A 84 5.41 9.90 15.15
CA LEU A 84 3.96 10.01 14.89
C LEU A 84 3.62 11.30 14.14
N SER A 85 4.11 12.45 14.62
CA SER A 85 3.83 13.76 14.02
C SER A 85 4.36 13.88 12.58
N GLU A 86 5.60 13.44 12.35
CA GLU A 86 6.24 13.45 11.04
C GLU A 86 5.53 12.50 10.07
N ASN A 87 5.17 11.29 10.51
CA ASN A 87 4.40 10.34 9.70
C ASN A 87 3.04 10.91 9.29
N MET A 88 2.30 11.49 10.22
CA MET A 88 1.00 12.09 9.92
C MET A 88 1.12 13.25 8.93
N SER A 89 2.14 14.10 9.11
CA SER A 89 2.40 15.22 8.20
C SER A 89 2.75 14.73 6.79
N PHE A 90 3.59 13.71 6.67
CA PHE A 90 3.96 13.14 5.37
C PHE A 90 2.79 12.45 4.67
N ILE A 91 1.99 11.65 5.39
CA ILE A 91 0.80 10.99 4.84
C ILE A 91 -0.20 12.02 4.33
N LYS A 92 -0.42 13.11 5.07
CA LYS A 92 -1.30 14.21 4.65
C LYS A 92 -0.80 14.84 3.36
N GLN A 93 0.45 15.30 3.33
CA GLN A 93 1.02 15.99 2.17
C GLN A 93 1.09 15.10 0.92
N SER A 94 1.46 13.83 1.08
CA SER A 94 1.52 12.87 -0.03
C SER A 94 0.13 12.58 -0.60
N THR A 95 -0.88 12.47 0.26
CA THR A 95 -2.27 12.28 -0.16
C THR A 95 -2.82 13.51 -0.88
N GLU A 96 -2.58 14.71 -0.36
CA GLU A 96 -2.96 15.97 -1.02
C GLU A 96 -2.36 16.08 -2.43
N LYS A 97 -1.04 15.86 -2.56
CA LYS A 97 -0.36 15.85 -3.86
C LYS A 97 -0.93 14.81 -4.81
N ARG A 98 -1.29 13.62 -4.32
CA ARG A 98 -1.89 12.57 -5.14
C ARG A 98 -3.28 12.97 -5.63
N ILE A 99 -4.10 13.59 -4.78
CA ILE A 99 -5.41 14.12 -5.14
C ILE A 99 -5.29 15.23 -6.18
N ASP A 100 -4.32 16.13 -6.05
CA ASP A 100 -4.12 17.21 -7.02
C ASP A 100 -3.70 16.67 -8.39
N ARG A 101 -2.78 15.70 -8.44
CA ARG A 101 -2.44 15.01 -9.70
C ARG A 101 -3.62 14.25 -10.30
N LEU A 102 -4.48 13.65 -9.47
CA LEU A 102 -5.71 13.02 -9.96
C LEU A 102 -6.62 14.06 -10.61
N ARG A 103 -6.84 15.21 -9.96
CA ARG A 103 -7.65 16.31 -10.49
C ARG A 103 -7.10 16.82 -11.82
N GLU A 104 -5.79 17.05 -11.91
CA GLU A 104 -5.12 17.52 -13.12
C GLU A 104 -5.27 16.54 -14.29
N ARG A 105 -5.22 15.23 -14.03
CA ARG A 105 -5.43 14.21 -15.07
C ARG A 105 -6.90 14.09 -15.46
N MET A 106 -7.80 14.06 -14.49
CA MET A 106 -9.25 13.97 -14.75
C MET A 106 -9.81 15.20 -15.47
N ALA A 107 -9.16 16.36 -15.38
CA ALA A 107 -9.52 17.54 -16.18
C ALA A 107 -9.28 17.37 -17.69
N LYS A 108 -8.50 16.36 -18.09
CA LYS A 108 -8.18 16.03 -19.50
C LYS A 108 -9.00 14.85 -20.05
N GLU A 109 -9.80 14.22 -19.20
CA GLU A 109 -10.70 13.10 -19.52
C GLU A 109 -12.14 13.60 -19.70
#